data_AF-A0A1T4RW71-F1
#
_entry.id   AF-A0A1T4RW71-F1
#
_cell.length_a   1.000
_cell.length_b   1.000
_cell.length_c   1.000
_cell.angle_alpha   90.00
_cell.angle_beta   90.00
_cell.angle_gamma   90.00
#
_symmetry.space_group_name_H-M   'P 1'
#
loop_
_entity.id
_entity.type
_entity.pdbx_description
1 polymer ?
#
loop_
_entity_poly.entity_id
_entity_poly.type
_entity_poly.pdbx_seq_one_letter_code
_entity_poly.pdbx_strand_id
1 'polypeptide(L)'
;MARMGKFIDLSKCLGCRGCQTACKQWNNLPAEIEGFSGSYQTHRDTLPRTYTIVKMKEIEENGKLEWHFRKHQCLHCGEPTCVRVCPHKARKQMPEGAVYRQGGCRGCAYCVVKCPFGVPKIGSDKKSYSCWLCYDRITNNLKPACATACPTGAITFGVWDELVNQARTRLGEVLSRWPKANLYGADFLGGTGVFYLLLREPEFYDLPVNPRVPAPGSWYGSANSTPECYTCHDSEPVANVIHPAEGQTVSGTIQVTAYADSQQTITRVEFYLDGALIGTATGTPYTINLDTTRYSNGLHTLKAKPYTAISSGESKTTTFYIQNSQQAPASAPDTTPPKVSFLAPAANSSLKGTVVVKVSATDNVAVAKVELYVRDQLAGVKLEAPFDFTLDTSKYPGGKATLKAVAYDSAGNKASAQINVKFTR
;
A
#
# COMPACT_ATOMS: atom_id res chain seq x y z
N MET A 1 -29.36 6.25 -20.82
CA MET A 1 -28.34 5.53 -21.61
C MET A 1 -27.80 4.38 -20.77
N ALA A 2 -27.39 3.28 -21.41
CA ALA A 2 -26.74 2.18 -20.69
C ALA A 2 -25.39 2.64 -20.10
N ARG A 3 -25.01 2.07 -18.96
CA ARG A 3 -23.69 2.31 -18.38
C ARG A 3 -22.64 1.69 -19.29
N MET A 4 -21.65 2.49 -19.69
CA MET A 4 -20.53 2.05 -20.50
C MET A 4 -19.32 1.74 -19.63
N GLY A 5 -18.45 0.86 -20.11
CA GLY A 5 -17.26 0.44 -19.38
C GLY A 5 -16.09 0.07 -20.27
N LYS A 6 -14.94 -0.15 -19.64
CA LYS A 6 -13.73 -0.66 -20.27
C LYS A 6 -13.19 -1.85 -19.49
N PHE A 7 -13.07 -2.99 -20.15
CA PHE A 7 -12.46 -4.18 -19.60
C PHE A 7 -11.01 -4.28 -20.11
N ILE A 8 -10.07 -4.45 -19.17
CA ILE A 8 -8.64 -4.54 -19.48
C ILE A 8 -8.13 -5.93 -19.11
N ASP A 9 -7.89 -6.76 -20.12
CA ASP A 9 -7.34 -8.11 -19.99
C ASP A 9 -5.81 -8.07 -19.97
N LEU A 10 -5.20 -8.24 -18.79
CA LEU A 10 -3.74 -8.22 -18.65
C LEU A 10 -3.05 -9.42 -19.31
N SER A 11 -3.77 -10.52 -19.59
CA SER A 11 -3.20 -11.67 -20.32
C SER A 11 -2.87 -11.35 -21.78
N LYS A 12 -3.43 -10.26 -22.32
CA LYS A 12 -3.26 -9.82 -23.72
C LYS A 12 -2.40 -8.57 -23.85
N CYS A 13 -2.01 -7.93 -22.75
CA CYS A 13 -1.27 -6.69 -22.80
C CYS A 13 0.21 -6.97 -23.14
N LEU A 14 0.72 -6.35 -24.20
CA LEU A 14 2.12 -6.47 -24.62
C LEU A 14 3.00 -5.28 -24.20
N GLY A 15 2.49 -4.37 -23.38
CA GLY A 15 3.28 -3.22 -22.92
C GLY A 15 3.60 -2.16 -23.98
N CYS A 16 3.00 -2.17 -25.18
CA CYS A 16 3.38 -1.29 -26.31
C CYS A 16 3.23 0.22 -26.08
N ARG A 17 2.54 0.65 -25.02
CA ARG A 17 2.23 2.06 -24.69
C ARG A 17 1.42 2.83 -25.76
N GLY A 18 0.92 2.18 -26.82
CA GLY A 18 0.04 2.83 -27.82
C GLY A 18 -1.20 3.47 -27.19
N CYS A 19 -1.73 2.87 -26.12
CA CYS A 19 -2.83 3.42 -25.35
C CYS A 19 -2.50 4.72 -24.57
N GLN A 20 -1.22 4.98 -24.26
CA GLN A 20 -0.75 6.25 -23.69
C GLN A 20 -0.68 7.32 -24.78
N THR A 21 -0.03 7.01 -25.90
CA THR A 21 0.13 7.92 -27.03
C THR A 21 -1.23 8.34 -27.60
N ALA A 22 -2.14 7.39 -27.83
CA ALA A 22 -3.50 7.68 -28.31
C ALA A 22 -4.30 8.54 -27.32
N CYS A 23 -4.09 8.37 -26.01
CA CYS A 23 -4.71 9.23 -25.01
C CYS A 23 -4.20 10.67 -25.13
N LYS A 24 -2.88 10.88 -25.25
CA LYS A 24 -2.34 12.24 -25.41
C LYS A 24 -2.77 12.87 -26.73
N GLN A 25 -2.71 12.13 -27.84
CA GLN A 25 -3.09 12.61 -29.16
C GLN A 25 -4.55 13.08 -29.18
N TRP A 26 -5.49 12.26 -28.69
CA TRP A 26 -6.90 12.63 -28.71
C TRP A 26 -7.20 13.85 -27.84
N ASN A 27 -6.52 13.96 -26.71
CA ASN A 27 -6.74 15.03 -25.74
C ASN A 27 -5.89 16.28 -26.01
N ASN A 28 -5.12 16.29 -27.11
CA ASN A 28 -4.16 17.34 -27.43
C ASN A 28 -3.24 17.70 -26.24
N LEU A 29 -2.73 16.69 -25.54
CA LEU A 29 -1.89 16.88 -24.35
C LEU A 29 -0.41 16.90 -24.74
N PRO A 30 0.39 17.85 -24.21
CA PRO A 30 1.83 17.86 -24.46
C PRO A 30 2.52 16.67 -23.80
N ALA A 31 3.75 16.38 -24.22
CA ALA A 31 4.61 15.47 -23.49
C ALA A 31 4.93 16.03 -22.10
N GLU A 32 4.97 15.14 -21.11
CA GLU A 32 5.68 15.36 -19.85
C GLU A 32 6.89 14.44 -19.96
N ILE A 33 8.11 15.00 -19.94
CA ILE A 33 9.34 14.27 -20.21
C ILE A 33 10.07 14.07 -18.89
N GLU A 34 10.28 12.81 -18.52
CA GLU A 34 11.15 12.40 -17.43
C GLU A 34 12.39 11.71 -18.02
N GLY A 35 13.52 11.80 -17.33
CA GLY A 35 14.74 11.10 -17.74
C GLY A 35 14.59 9.57 -17.63
N PHE A 36 15.45 8.82 -18.32
CA PHE A 36 15.48 7.37 -18.19
C PHE A 36 15.92 6.96 -16.79
N SER A 37 15.09 6.17 -16.11
CA SER A 37 15.28 5.75 -14.72
C SER A 37 15.73 4.29 -14.57
N GLY A 38 16.19 3.66 -15.65
CA GLY A 38 16.51 2.22 -15.67
C GLY A 38 15.31 1.31 -15.95
N SER A 39 14.15 1.88 -16.30
CA SER A 39 12.93 1.13 -16.63
C SER A 39 12.32 1.61 -17.95
N TYR A 40 11.72 0.69 -18.71
CA TYR A 40 10.89 1.03 -19.88
C TYR A 40 9.60 1.78 -19.51
N GLN A 41 9.19 1.73 -18.24
CA GLN A 41 8.11 2.56 -17.74
C GLN A 41 8.49 4.05 -17.82
N THR A 42 7.65 4.86 -18.48
CA THR A 42 7.96 6.29 -18.71
C THR A 42 7.90 7.15 -17.47
N HIS A 43 6.83 7.01 -16.69
CA HIS A 43 6.55 7.83 -15.51
C HIS A 43 6.22 6.92 -14.35
N ARG A 44 6.57 7.32 -13.11
CA ARG A 44 6.20 6.53 -11.92
C ARG A 44 4.69 6.42 -11.71
N ASP A 45 3.96 7.48 -12.04
CA ASP A 45 2.51 7.58 -11.89
C ASP A 45 1.90 8.44 -13.02
N THR A 46 0.57 8.50 -13.09
CA THR A 46 -0.16 9.51 -13.85
C THR A 46 0.22 10.92 -13.41
N LEU A 47 0.10 11.88 -14.33
CA LEU A 47 0.43 13.29 -14.13
C LEU A 47 -0.72 14.18 -14.64
N PRO A 48 -0.72 15.50 -14.33
CA PRO A 48 -1.77 16.41 -14.78
C PRO A 48 -1.98 16.45 -16.30
N ARG A 49 -0.96 16.13 -17.12
CA ARG A 49 -1.10 16.05 -18.59
C ARG A 49 -0.82 14.62 -19.12
N THR A 50 -0.77 13.64 -18.23
CA THR A 50 -0.56 12.21 -18.56
C THR A 50 -1.59 11.37 -17.82
N TYR A 51 -2.79 11.27 -18.41
CA TYR A 51 -3.96 10.64 -17.79
C TYR A 51 -3.89 9.12 -17.64
N THR A 52 -2.93 8.50 -18.31
CA THR A 52 -2.71 7.05 -18.25
C THR A 52 -1.26 6.70 -18.52
N ILE A 53 -0.78 5.68 -17.80
CA ILE A 53 0.53 5.08 -18.02
C ILE A 53 0.43 3.57 -18.13
N VAL A 54 1.42 2.92 -18.75
CA VAL A 54 1.61 1.47 -18.62
C VAL A 54 2.66 1.25 -17.53
N LYS A 55 2.24 0.70 -16.39
CA LYS A 55 3.16 0.20 -15.38
C LYS A 55 3.77 -1.12 -15.84
N MET A 56 5.07 -1.28 -15.63
CA MET A 56 5.85 -2.43 -16.09
C MET A 56 6.60 -3.02 -14.90
N LYS A 57 6.41 -4.31 -14.62
CA LYS A 57 7.02 -4.99 -13.48
C LYS A 57 7.62 -6.32 -13.91
N GLU A 58 8.93 -6.43 -13.76
CA GLU A 58 9.69 -7.66 -14.00
C GLU A 58 9.78 -8.44 -12.69
N ILE A 59 9.58 -9.75 -12.76
CA ILE A 59 9.83 -10.68 -11.66
C ILE A 59 10.52 -11.92 -12.20
N GLU A 60 11.31 -12.57 -11.35
CA GLU A 60 11.81 -13.90 -11.61
C GLU A 60 11.13 -14.87 -10.63
N GLU A 61 10.42 -15.86 -11.16
CA GLU A 61 9.77 -16.89 -10.37
C GLU A 61 9.99 -18.25 -11.03
N ASN A 62 10.37 -19.26 -10.25
CA ASN A 62 10.67 -20.61 -10.75
C ASN A 62 11.73 -20.63 -11.87
N GLY A 63 12.74 -19.74 -11.79
CA GLY A 63 13.80 -19.60 -12.79
C GLY A 63 13.33 -19.07 -14.15
N LYS A 64 12.17 -18.41 -14.21
CA LYS A 64 11.63 -17.78 -15.40
C LYS A 64 11.36 -16.29 -15.14
N LEU A 65 11.81 -15.46 -16.08
CA LEU A 65 11.42 -14.06 -16.13
C LEU A 65 9.96 -13.94 -16.57
N GLU A 66 9.15 -13.29 -15.74
CA GLU A 66 7.83 -12.82 -16.12
C GLU A 66 7.80 -11.29 -16.15
N TRP A 67 7.22 -10.75 -17.21
CA TRP A 67 7.06 -9.31 -17.38
C TRP A 67 5.59 -8.93 -17.41
N HIS A 68 5.17 -8.20 -16.39
CA HIS A 68 3.78 -7.83 -16.17
C HIS A 68 3.53 -6.39 -16.58
N PHE A 69 2.50 -6.19 -17.41
CA PHE A 69 2.08 -4.88 -17.89
C PHE A 69 0.70 -4.54 -17.35
N ARG A 70 0.54 -3.35 -16.78
CA ARG A 70 -0.76 -2.83 -16.36
C ARG A 70 -0.97 -1.42 -16.85
N LYS A 71 -2.05 -1.19 -17.60
CA LYS A 71 -2.53 0.16 -17.91
C LYS A 71 -3.12 0.80 -16.65
N HIS A 72 -2.43 1.78 -16.07
CA HIS A 72 -2.88 2.56 -14.92
C HIS A 72 -3.58 3.85 -15.36
N GLN A 73 -4.76 4.13 -14.81
CA GLN A 73 -5.61 5.31 -15.07
C GLN A 73 -6.82 5.35 -14.12
N CYS A 74 -7.71 6.32 -14.29
CA CYS A 74 -8.98 6.42 -13.54
C CYS A 74 -9.86 5.19 -13.77
N LEU A 75 -10.45 4.69 -12.69
CA LEU A 75 -11.34 3.52 -12.72
C LEU A 75 -12.81 3.88 -12.91
N HIS A 76 -13.18 5.16 -12.90
CA HIS A 76 -14.58 5.60 -13.11
C HIS A 76 -15.58 4.84 -12.24
N CYS A 77 -15.33 4.82 -10.93
CA CYS A 77 -16.10 4.07 -9.93
C CYS A 77 -17.61 4.37 -10.03
N GLY A 78 -18.44 3.35 -9.82
CA GLY A 78 -19.90 3.48 -9.72
C GLY A 78 -20.32 4.27 -8.49
N GLU A 79 -19.52 4.20 -7.43
CA GLU A 79 -19.61 5.04 -6.23
C GLU A 79 -18.33 5.89 -6.08
N PRO A 80 -18.18 6.97 -6.86
CA PRO A 80 -16.93 7.70 -6.93
C PRO A 80 -16.69 8.59 -5.69
N THR A 81 -15.78 8.17 -4.82
CA THR A 81 -15.32 8.97 -3.67
C THR A 81 -14.91 10.38 -4.09
N CYS A 82 -14.22 10.53 -5.22
CA CYS A 82 -13.77 11.82 -5.73
C CYS A 82 -14.90 12.81 -6.08
N VAL A 83 -16.11 12.32 -6.39
CA VAL A 83 -17.31 13.15 -6.57
C VAL A 83 -17.88 13.49 -5.20
N ARG A 84 -18.02 12.49 -4.31
CA ARG A 84 -18.58 12.65 -2.95
C ARG A 84 -17.82 13.65 -2.09
N VAL A 85 -16.49 13.66 -2.17
CA VAL A 85 -15.64 14.50 -1.31
C VAL A 85 -15.38 15.89 -1.89
N CYS A 86 -15.86 16.21 -3.10
CA CYS A 86 -15.55 17.48 -3.72
C CYS A 86 -16.48 18.59 -3.18
N PRO A 87 -15.97 19.54 -2.36
CA PRO A 87 -16.83 20.59 -1.79
C PRO A 87 -17.40 21.52 -2.87
N HIS A 88 -16.70 21.63 -3.99
CA HIS A 88 -17.08 22.49 -5.11
C HIS A 88 -17.94 21.79 -6.16
N LYS A 89 -18.32 20.52 -5.95
CA LYS A 89 -19.07 19.70 -6.92
C LYS A 89 -18.45 19.72 -8.34
N ALA A 90 -17.12 19.89 -8.39
CA ALA A 90 -16.36 20.09 -9.62
C ALA A 90 -16.18 18.79 -10.42
N ARG A 91 -16.32 17.63 -9.78
CA ARG A 91 -16.32 16.32 -10.43
C ARG A 91 -17.74 15.77 -10.45
N LYS A 92 -18.14 15.16 -11.58
CA LYS A 92 -19.45 14.54 -11.75
C LYS A 92 -19.31 13.12 -12.27
N GLN A 93 -20.32 12.32 -11.96
CA GLN A 93 -20.58 11.04 -12.60
C GLN A 93 -21.70 11.23 -13.62
N MET A 94 -21.45 10.81 -14.85
CA MET A 94 -22.40 10.88 -15.95
C MET A 94 -23.25 9.61 -16.01
N PRO A 95 -24.45 9.65 -16.62
CA PRO A 95 -25.32 8.47 -16.75
C PRO A 95 -24.65 7.29 -17.46
N GLU A 96 -23.73 7.57 -18.40
CA GLU A 96 -22.97 6.58 -19.16
C GLU A 96 -21.81 5.98 -18.35
N GLY A 97 -21.60 6.43 -17.10
CA GLY A 97 -20.58 5.92 -16.18
C GLY A 97 -19.27 6.71 -16.15
N ALA A 98 -19.08 7.71 -17.03
CA ALA A 98 -17.89 8.55 -17.00
C ALA A 98 -17.84 9.40 -15.72
N VAL A 99 -16.64 9.50 -15.12
CA VAL A 99 -16.38 10.31 -13.90
C VAL A 99 -15.24 11.26 -14.18
N TYR A 100 -15.52 12.57 -14.22
CA TYR A 100 -14.51 13.57 -14.56
C TYR A 100 -14.86 14.97 -14.05
N ARG A 101 -13.93 15.90 -14.21
CA ARG A 101 -14.08 17.31 -13.81
C ARG A 101 -14.91 18.09 -14.83
N GLN A 102 -16.01 18.71 -14.41
CA GLN A 102 -16.84 19.64 -15.21
C GLN A 102 -16.77 21.07 -14.65
N GLY A 103 -15.62 21.73 -14.81
CA GLY A 103 -15.44 23.10 -14.30
C GLY A 103 -15.43 23.18 -12.77
N GLY A 104 -15.50 24.41 -12.22
CA GLY A 104 -15.68 24.66 -10.77
C GLY A 104 -14.54 24.20 -9.83
N CYS A 105 -13.51 23.53 -10.33
CA CYS A 105 -12.42 23.02 -9.49
C CYS A 105 -11.59 24.17 -8.93
N ARG A 106 -11.40 24.19 -7.61
CA ARG A 106 -10.55 25.17 -6.89
C ARG A 106 -9.18 24.62 -6.48
N GLY A 107 -8.88 23.36 -6.80
CA GLY A 107 -7.54 22.80 -6.56
C GLY A 107 -7.31 22.19 -5.18
N CYS A 108 -8.36 22.06 -4.36
CA CYS A 108 -8.24 21.56 -2.97
C CYS A 108 -7.69 20.14 -2.74
N ALA A 109 -7.39 19.40 -3.81
CA ALA A 109 -6.80 18.07 -3.76
C ALA A 109 -7.57 16.97 -2.97
N TYR A 110 -8.77 17.22 -2.42
CA TYR A 110 -9.53 16.18 -1.70
C TYR A 110 -9.79 14.94 -2.57
N CYS A 111 -10.09 15.16 -3.84
CA CYS A 111 -10.25 14.08 -4.81
C CYS A 111 -8.96 13.28 -5.08
N VAL A 112 -7.78 13.87 -4.87
CA VAL A 112 -6.48 13.19 -4.96
C VAL A 112 -6.29 12.31 -3.73
N VAL A 113 -6.40 12.91 -2.54
CA VAL A 113 -6.12 12.25 -1.25
C VAL A 113 -7.11 11.13 -0.96
N LYS A 114 -8.39 11.30 -1.34
CA LYS A 114 -9.44 10.33 -1.03
C LYS A 114 -9.73 9.34 -2.15
N CYS A 115 -9.04 9.41 -3.28
CA CYS A 115 -9.15 8.38 -4.30
C CYS A 115 -8.39 7.12 -3.83
N PRO A 116 -9.04 5.95 -3.68
CA PRO A 116 -8.34 4.73 -3.25
C PRO A 116 -7.23 4.30 -4.21
N PHE A 117 -7.25 4.81 -5.44
CA PHE A 117 -6.32 4.45 -6.51
C PHE A 117 -5.26 5.53 -6.79
N GLY A 118 -5.29 6.66 -6.06
CA GLY A 118 -4.31 7.74 -6.20
C GLY A 118 -4.27 8.46 -7.55
N VAL A 119 -5.29 8.28 -8.41
CA VAL A 119 -5.23 8.70 -9.82
C VAL A 119 -5.36 10.21 -10.04
N PRO A 120 -6.32 10.95 -9.43
CA PRO A 120 -6.44 12.37 -9.72
C PRO A 120 -5.15 13.12 -9.38
N LYS A 121 -4.70 14.03 -10.24
CA LYS A 121 -3.53 14.89 -10.00
C LYS A 121 -3.91 16.36 -10.07
N ILE A 122 -3.21 17.23 -9.33
CA ILE A 122 -3.40 18.69 -9.41
C ILE A 122 -2.38 19.26 -10.38
N GLY A 123 -2.85 20.01 -11.37
CA GLY A 123 -2.01 20.77 -12.29
C GLY A 123 -1.53 22.08 -11.68
N SER A 124 -0.54 22.72 -12.32
CA SER A 124 -0.03 24.04 -11.93
C SER A 124 -1.09 25.14 -11.98
N ASP A 125 -2.15 24.94 -12.76
CA ASP A 125 -3.32 25.82 -12.86
C ASP A 125 -4.34 25.63 -11.71
N LYS A 126 -3.96 24.85 -10.68
CA LYS A 126 -4.80 24.49 -9.54
C LYS A 126 -6.09 23.76 -9.95
N LYS A 127 -6.07 23.00 -11.05
CA LYS A 127 -7.20 22.12 -11.44
C LYS A 127 -6.83 20.65 -11.29
N SER A 128 -7.83 19.83 -10.98
CA SER A 128 -7.64 18.39 -10.86
C SER A 128 -7.87 17.67 -12.18
N TYR A 129 -6.94 16.84 -12.61
CA TYR A 129 -6.95 16.10 -13.86
C TYR A 129 -6.94 14.60 -13.63
N SER A 130 -7.56 13.86 -14.54
CA SER A 130 -7.57 12.40 -14.60
C SER A 130 -8.10 11.98 -15.97
N CYS A 131 -7.98 10.69 -16.29
CA CYS A 131 -8.77 10.12 -17.39
C CYS A 131 -10.26 10.46 -17.20
N TRP A 132 -10.93 10.77 -18.31
CA TRP A 132 -12.33 11.20 -18.37
C TRP A 132 -13.17 10.27 -19.26
N LEU A 133 -12.71 9.04 -19.42
CA LEU A 133 -13.30 7.97 -20.24
C LEU A 133 -13.49 8.31 -21.73
N CYS A 134 -12.86 9.39 -22.22
CA CYS A 134 -13.17 9.99 -23.53
C CYS A 134 -14.68 10.24 -23.67
N TYR A 135 -15.24 10.95 -22.69
CA TYR A 135 -16.68 11.21 -22.63
C TYR A 135 -17.24 11.76 -23.94
N ASP A 136 -16.52 12.69 -24.56
CA ASP A 136 -16.81 13.22 -25.89
C ASP A 136 -16.95 12.16 -26.98
N ARG A 137 -16.07 11.15 -27.01
CA ARG A 137 -16.11 10.07 -27.99
C ARG A 137 -17.31 9.16 -27.74
N ILE A 138 -17.52 8.76 -26.48
CA ILE A 138 -18.53 7.76 -26.16
C ILE A 138 -19.95 8.32 -26.35
N THR A 139 -20.17 9.62 -26.12
CA THR A 139 -21.46 10.28 -26.41
C THR A 139 -21.70 10.49 -27.91
N ASN A 140 -20.68 10.28 -28.74
CA ASN A 140 -20.76 10.32 -30.20
C ASN A 140 -20.56 8.93 -30.82
N ASN A 141 -20.89 7.85 -30.10
CA ASN A 141 -20.82 6.47 -30.56
C ASN A 141 -19.40 6.00 -30.98
N LEU A 142 -18.35 6.64 -30.47
CA LEU A 142 -16.96 6.24 -30.70
C LEU A 142 -16.37 5.56 -29.46
N LYS A 143 -15.59 4.49 -29.68
CA LYS A 143 -14.79 3.86 -28.61
C LYS A 143 -13.75 4.84 -28.08
N PRO A 144 -13.38 4.82 -26.78
CA PRO A 144 -12.30 5.63 -26.25
C PRO A 144 -10.99 5.43 -27.03
N ALA A 145 -10.21 6.50 -27.22
CA ALA A 145 -9.01 6.47 -28.07
C ALA A 145 -8.03 5.35 -27.67
N CYS A 146 -7.86 5.13 -26.36
CA CYS A 146 -7.00 4.08 -25.85
C CYS A 146 -7.49 2.64 -26.11
N ALA A 147 -8.81 2.44 -26.25
CA ALA A 147 -9.39 1.15 -26.62
C ALA A 147 -9.29 0.93 -28.14
N THR A 148 -9.56 1.97 -28.95
CA THR A 148 -9.37 1.95 -30.41
C THR A 148 -7.93 1.61 -30.80
N ALA A 149 -6.94 2.15 -30.07
CA ALA A 149 -5.52 1.96 -30.39
C ALA A 149 -4.93 0.64 -29.87
N CYS A 150 -5.69 -0.22 -29.19
CA CYS A 150 -5.14 -1.44 -28.59
C CYS A 150 -5.03 -2.56 -29.63
N PRO A 151 -3.81 -2.99 -30.03
CA PRO A 151 -3.65 -3.92 -31.14
C PRO A 151 -4.05 -5.36 -30.80
N THR A 152 -3.95 -5.75 -29.53
CA THR A 152 -4.21 -7.14 -29.07
C THR A 152 -5.63 -7.35 -28.55
N GLY A 153 -6.47 -6.32 -28.55
CA GLY A 153 -7.78 -6.39 -27.89
C GLY A 153 -7.68 -6.56 -26.37
N ALA A 154 -6.53 -6.24 -25.76
CA ALA A 154 -6.39 -6.21 -24.30
C ALA A 154 -7.30 -5.16 -23.63
N ILE A 155 -7.77 -4.17 -24.38
CA ILE A 155 -8.67 -3.13 -23.91
C ILE A 155 -9.96 -3.21 -24.73
N THR A 156 -11.03 -3.71 -24.14
CA THR A 156 -12.37 -3.73 -24.76
C THR A 156 -13.26 -2.66 -24.15
N PHE A 157 -14.22 -2.15 -24.93
CA PHE A 157 -15.16 -1.09 -24.52
C PHE A 157 -16.55 -1.43 -25.05
N GLY A 158 -17.57 -1.21 -24.22
CA GLY A 158 -18.95 -1.62 -24.49
C GLY A 158 -19.86 -1.38 -23.29
N VAL A 159 -21.05 -1.99 -23.31
CA VAL A 159 -22.01 -1.97 -22.20
C VAL A 159 -21.37 -2.68 -21.00
N TRP A 160 -21.46 -2.07 -19.82
CA TRP A 160 -20.73 -2.50 -18.64
C TRP A 160 -21.09 -3.93 -18.22
N ASP A 161 -22.38 -4.29 -18.16
CA ASP A 161 -22.84 -5.63 -17.76
C ASP A 161 -22.37 -6.73 -18.74
N GLU A 162 -22.41 -6.44 -20.04
CA GLU A 162 -21.91 -7.36 -21.07
C GLU A 162 -20.41 -7.61 -20.92
N LEU A 163 -19.65 -6.55 -20.65
CA LEU A 163 -18.21 -6.67 -20.42
C LEU A 163 -17.89 -7.46 -19.14
N VAL A 164 -18.68 -7.31 -18.08
CA VAL A 164 -18.48 -8.09 -16.84
C VAL A 164 -18.72 -9.58 -17.08
N ASN A 165 -19.77 -9.92 -17.84
CA ASN A 165 -20.02 -11.31 -18.24
C ASN A 165 -18.87 -11.85 -19.10
N GLN A 166 -18.43 -11.09 -20.10
CA GLN A 166 -17.27 -11.44 -20.93
C GLN A 166 -16.01 -11.68 -20.08
N ALA A 167 -15.77 -10.83 -19.08
CA ALA A 167 -14.62 -10.94 -18.20
C ALA A 167 -14.68 -12.16 -17.28
N ARG A 168 -15.87 -12.54 -16.80
CA ARG A 168 -16.08 -13.75 -15.99
C ARG A 168 -15.81 -15.01 -16.80
N THR A 169 -16.28 -15.07 -18.05
CA THR A 169 -15.93 -16.16 -18.98
C THR A 169 -14.43 -16.21 -19.21
N ARG A 170 -13.81 -15.07 -19.53
CA ARG A 170 -12.37 -14.97 -19.78
C ARG A 170 -11.53 -15.37 -18.56
N LEU A 171 -11.98 -15.05 -17.35
CA LEU A 171 -11.33 -15.49 -16.12
C LEU A 171 -11.26 -17.02 -16.05
N GLY A 172 -12.37 -17.72 -16.33
CA GLY A 172 -12.42 -19.19 -16.38
C GLY A 172 -11.39 -19.79 -17.35
N GLU A 173 -11.22 -19.18 -18.52
CA GLU A 173 -10.26 -19.63 -19.54
C GLU A 173 -8.80 -19.51 -19.10
N VAL A 174 -8.45 -18.46 -18.34
CA VAL A 174 -7.04 -18.17 -17.99
C VAL A 174 -6.59 -18.84 -16.70
N LEU A 175 -7.50 -19.27 -15.83
CA LEU A 175 -7.18 -19.82 -14.50
C LEU A 175 -6.27 -21.06 -14.56
N SER A 176 -6.39 -21.87 -15.63
CA SER A 176 -5.53 -23.05 -15.84
C SER A 176 -4.04 -22.68 -15.96
N ARG A 177 -3.74 -21.52 -16.57
CA ARG A 177 -2.37 -21.00 -16.73
C ARG A 177 -2.00 -20.01 -15.63
N TRP A 178 -2.96 -19.28 -15.11
CA TRP A 178 -2.77 -18.23 -14.10
C TRP A 178 -3.69 -18.50 -12.90
N PRO A 179 -3.31 -19.41 -11.98
CA PRO A 179 -4.19 -19.82 -10.87
C PRO A 179 -4.57 -18.69 -9.91
N LYS A 180 -3.78 -17.61 -9.88
CA LYS A 180 -4.01 -16.40 -9.06
C LYS A 180 -4.77 -15.30 -9.80
N ALA A 181 -5.24 -15.57 -11.01
CA ALA A 181 -5.99 -14.61 -11.80
C ALA A 181 -7.30 -14.22 -11.09
N ASN A 182 -7.68 -12.95 -11.20
CA ASN A 182 -8.88 -12.42 -10.57
C ASN A 182 -9.45 -11.24 -11.37
N LEU A 183 -10.74 -10.96 -11.18
CA LEU A 183 -11.36 -9.74 -11.69
C LEU A 183 -11.25 -8.62 -10.65
N TYR A 184 -10.70 -7.49 -11.07
CA TYR A 184 -10.51 -6.34 -10.19
C TYR A 184 -11.32 -5.15 -10.65
N GLY A 185 -12.30 -4.75 -9.83
CA GLY A 185 -13.13 -3.58 -10.07
C GLY A 185 -14.57 -3.87 -10.45
N ALA A 186 -14.96 -5.10 -10.77
CA ALA A 186 -16.34 -5.42 -11.11
C ALA A 186 -17.27 -5.42 -9.88
N ASP A 187 -16.80 -5.92 -8.74
CA ASP A 187 -17.64 -6.27 -7.59
C ASP A 187 -17.50 -5.33 -6.37
N PHE A 188 -16.81 -4.19 -6.51
CA PHE A 188 -16.68 -3.19 -5.44
C PHE A 188 -16.92 -1.77 -5.95
N LEU A 189 -17.19 -0.83 -5.03
CA LEU A 189 -17.45 0.59 -5.32
C LEU A 189 -18.57 0.79 -6.37
N GLY A 190 -19.66 0.02 -6.25
CA GLY A 190 -20.77 -0.01 -7.21
C GLY A 190 -20.38 -0.54 -8.60
N GLY A 191 -19.30 -1.32 -8.69
CA GLY A 191 -18.63 -1.66 -9.93
C GLY A 191 -17.88 -0.47 -10.49
N THR A 192 -16.68 -0.66 -11.01
CA THR A 192 -15.86 0.40 -11.62
C THR A 192 -16.07 0.42 -13.12
N GLY A 193 -16.18 1.62 -13.72
CA GLY A 193 -16.31 1.79 -15.16
C GLY A 193 -15.07 1.34 -15.94
N VAL A 194 -13.94 1.14 -15.28
CA VAL A 194 -12.75 0.48 -15.85
C VAL A 194 -12.25 -0.55 -14.86
N PHE A 195 -12.24 -1.80 -15.29
CA PHE A 195 -11.89 -2.95 -14.47
C PHE A 195 -10.95 -3.88 -15.23
N TYR A 196 -10.31 -4.79 -14.50
CA TYR A 196 -9.23 -5.62 -15.01
C TYR A 196 -9.52 -7.10 -14.86
N LEU A 197 -8.95 -7.91 -15.75
CA LEU A 197 -8.53 -9.27 -15.44
C LEU A 197 -7.04 -9.20 -15.08
N LEU A 198 -6.74 -9.45 -13.81
CA LEU A 198 -5.39 -9.55 -13.29
C LEU A 198 -4.89 -10.99 -13.39
N LEU A 199 -3.58 -11.18 -13.57
CA LEU A 199 -2.96 -12.51 -13.60
C LEU A 199 -2.41 -12.96 -12.23
N ARG A 200 -2.38 -12.03 -11.27
CA ARG A 200 -1.90 -12.17 -9.89
C ARG A 200 -2.78 -11.33 -8.97
N GLU A 201 -2.56 -11.44 -7.67
CA GLU A 201 -3.24 -10.67 -6.62
C GLU A 201 -3.15 -9.15 -6.88
N PRO A 202 -4.14 -8.33 -6.49
CA PRO A 202 -4.14 -6.90 -6.78
C PRO A 202 -2.90 -6.15 -6.26
N GLU A 203 -2.42 -6.50 -5.08
CA GLU A 203 -1.28 -5.87 -4.41
C GLU A 203 0.00 -6.02 -5.24
N PHE A 204 0.13 -7.12 -5.98
CA PHE A 204 1.23 -7.32 -6.92
C PHE A 204 1.34 -6.18 -7.94
N TYR A 205 0.21 -5.61 -8.33
CA TYR A 205 0.09 -4.53 -9.31
C TYR A 205 -0.02 -3.13 -8.68
N ASP A 206 0.29 -2.98 -7.39
CA ASP A 206 0.06 -1.75 -6.60
C ASP A 206 -1.42 -1.34 -6.57
N LEU A 207 -2.33 -2.32 -6.52
CA LEU A 207 -3.77 -2.09 -6.35
C LEU A 207 -4.18 -2.43 -4.92
N PRO A 208 -5.10 -1.66 -4.31
CA PRO A 208 -5.62 -1.98 -2.98
C PRO A 208 -6.51 -3.23 -3.00
N VAL A 209 -6.38 -4.12 -2.01
CA VAL A 209 -7.09 -5.42 -1.93
C VAL A 209 -8.62 -5.26 -1.82
N ASN A 210 -9.07 -4.20 -1.15
CA ASN A 210 -10.47 -4.01 -0.77
C ASN A 210 -10.80 -2.51 -0.68
N PRO A 211 -10.80 -1.80 -1.81
CA PRO A 211 -11.09 -0.37 -1.81
C PRO A 211 -12.57 -0.16 -1.49
N ARG A 212 -12.84 0.61 -0.45
CA ARG A 212 -14.20 0.95 -0.01
C ARG A 212 -14.42 2.44 -0.10
N VAL A 213 -15.68 2.85 -0.25
CA VAL A 213 -16.04 4.23 0.00
C VAL A 213 -16.01 4.43 1.51
N PRO A 214 -15.21 5.36 2.05
CA PRO A 214 -15.22 5.59 3.49
C PRO A 214 -16.60 6.06 3.97
N ALA A 215 -16.97 5.66 5.20
CA ALA A 215 -18.31 5.81 5.74
C ALA A 215 -18.79 7.27 5.70
N PRO A 216 -20.09 7.53 5.43
CA PRO A 216 -20.69 8.86 5.62
C PRO A 216 -20.39 9.36 7.04
N GLY A 217 -19.95 10.61 7.20
CA GLY A 217 -19.56 11.16 8.51
C GLY A 217 -18.13 10.89 8.97
N SER A 218 -17.34 10.07 8.27
CA SER A 218 -15.87 9.96 8.51
C SER A 218 -15.07 11.09 7.86
N TRP A 219 -15.75 11.97 7.13
CA TRP A 219 -15.16 13.03 6.31
C TRP A 219 -15.05 14.37 7.04
N TYR A 220 -15.95 14.59 7.99
CA TYR A 220 -16.03 15.74 8.88
C TYR A 220 -16.48 15.19 10.24
N GLY A 221 -15.85 15.63 11.33
CA GLY A 221 -16.21 15.19 12.69
C GLY A 221 -17.72 15.29 12.93
N SER A 222 -18.24 14.34 13.69
CA SER A 222 -19.66 14.14 14.03
C SER A 222 -20.42 15.42 14.41
N ALA A 223 -21.58 15.64 13.80
CA ALA A 223 -22.91 15.62 14.46
C ALA A 223 -24.01 16.13 13.52
N ASN A 224 -25.22 15.63 13.75
CA ASN A 224 -26.47 15.96 13.07
C ASN A 224 -26.70 17.45 12.82
N SER A 225 -26.70 17.86 11.55
CA SER A 225 -27.55 18.94 11.06
C SER A 225 -27.67 18.81 9.54
N THR A 226 -28.90 18.88 9.03
CA THR A 226 -29.17 19.15 7.61
C THR A 226 -28.30 20.31 7.13
N PRO A 227 -27.66 20.24 5.95
CA PRO A 227 -26.75 21.29 5.52
C PRO A 227 -27.57 22.50 5.06
N GLU A 228 -27.88 23.38 6.02
CA GLU A 228 -28.11 24.78 5.72
C GLU A 228 -26.82 25.34 5.13
N CYS A 229 -26.98 26.05 4.01
CA CYS A 229 -25.95 26.88 3.44
C CYS A 229 -25.38 27.78 4.53
N TYR A 230 -24.12 27.56 4.92
CA TYR A 230 -23.32 28.63 5.49
C TYR A 230 -23.14 29.66 4.39
N THR A 231 -23.99 30.69 4.42
CA THR A 231 -23.69 31.97 3.83
C THR A 231 -22.33 32.42 4.37
N CYS A 232 -21.51 32.85 3.43
CA CYS A 232 -20.19 33.42 3.59
C CYS A 232 -20.14 34.49 4.68
N HIS A 233 -19.63 34.14 5.85
CA HIS A 233 -18.90 35.05 6.74
C HIS A 233 -17.55 34.40 7.04
N ASP A 234 -16.48 35.19 6.88
CA ASP A 234 -15.06 34.83 6.92
C ASP A 234 -14.73 33.51 7.65
N SER A 235 -14.56 32.43 6.88
CA SER A 235 -13.95 31.22 7.41
C SER A 235 -12.45 31.46 7.51
N GLU A 236 -11.92 31.40 8.72
CA GLU A 236 -10.48 31.35 8.98
C GLU A 236 -9.77 30.41 7.98
N PRO A 237 -8.56 30.75 7.51
CA PRO A 237 -7.83 29.89 6.60
C PRO A 237 -7.63 28.51 7.22
N VAL A 238 -7.91 27.44 6.48
CA VAL A 238 -7.77 26.06 6.95
C VAL A 238 -6.41 25.50 6.56
N ALA A 239 -5.84 24.62 7.38
CA ALA A 239 -4.64 23.89 7.03
C ALA A 239 -4.67 22.43 7.49
N ASN A 240 -3.88 21.60 6.81
CA ASN A 240 -3.55 20.25 7.25
C ASN A 240 -2.08 19.94 6.94
N VAL A 241 -1.39 19.33 7.91
CA VAL A 241 -0.08 18.73 7.67
C VAL A 241 -0.27 17.55 6.70
N ILE A 242 0.59 17.47 5.69
CA ILE A 242 0.67 16.37 4.72
C ILE A 242 1.84 15.45 5.07
N HIS A 243 2.99 16.04 5.43
CA HIS A 243 4.20 15.32 5.79
C HIS A 243 4.91 16.02 6.95
N PRO A 244 5.40 15.28 7.96
CA PRO A 244 5.20 13.85 8.17
C PRO A 244 3.72 13.49 8.40
N ALA A 245 3.34 12.27 8.02
CA ALA A 245 1.99 11.76 8.25
C ALA A 245 1.79 11.35 9.72
N GLU A 246 0.53 11.21 10.15
CA GLU A 246 0.21 10.74 11.52
C GLU A 246 0.89 9.40 11.83
N GLY A 247 1.64 9.35 12.93
CA GLY A 247 2.41 8.20 13.39
C GLY A 247 3.66 7.88 12.57
N GLN A 248 4.02 8.67 11.55
CA GLN A 248 5.18 8.42 10.72
C GLN A 248 6.48 8.57 11.51
N THR A 249 7.44 7.67 11.29
CA THR A 249 8.81 7.80 11.80
C THR A 249 9.70 8.48 10.76
N VAL A 250 10.48 9.48 11.20
CA VAL A 250 11.38 10.27 10.34
C VAL A 250 12.76 10.42 10.99
N SER A 251 13.77 10.67 10.16
CA SER A 251 15.15 10.89 10.61
C SER A 251 15.93 11.72 9.59
N GLY A 252 17.02 12.36 10.05
CA GLY A 252 17.82 13.25 9.20
C GLY A 252 17.07 14.51 8.77
N THR A 253 17.35 15.03 7.59
CA THR A 253 16.63 16.19 7.06
C THR A 253 15.39 15.75 6.27
N ILE A 254 14.21 16.24 6.66
CA ILE A 254 12.95 15.96 5.98
C ILE A 254 12.27 17.24 5.46
N GLN A 255 11.35 17.10 4.51
CA GLN A 255 10.50 18.19 4.05
C GLN A 255 9.14 18.18 4.74
N VAL A 256 8.94 19.06 5.71
CA VAL A 256 7.62 19.26 6.31
C VAL A 256 6.74 19.97 5.31
N THR A 257 5.57 19.40 5.03
CA THR A 257 4.63 19.90 4.02
C THR A 257 3.26 20.08 4.63
N ALA A 258 2.62 21.23 4.39
CA ALA A 258 1.22 21.45 4.71
C ALA A 258 0.43 21.90 3.47
N TYR A 259 -0.84 21.53 3.47
CA TYR A 259 -1.85 22.17 2.63
C TYR A 259 -2.51 23.28 3.44
N ALA A 260 -2.79 24.40 2.80
CA ALA A 260 -3.61 25.44 3.35
C ALA A 260 -4.53 26.03 2.27
N ASP A 261 -5.75 26.39 2.68
CA ASP A 261 -6.80 26.93 1.81
C ASP A 261 -7.55 28.06 2.51
N SER A 262 -7.97 29.05 1.73
CA SER A 262 -8.75 30.17 2.23
C SER A 262 -9.48 30.85 1.08
N GLN A 263 -10.58 31.51 1.40
CA GLN A 263 -11.26 32.43 0.48
C GLN A 263 -10.41 33.68 0.20
N GLN A 264 -9.48 34.01 1.10
CA GLN A 264 -8.55 35.12 0.97
C GLN A 264 -7.15 34.61 0.61
N THR A 265 -6.31 35.50 0.07
CA THR A 265 -4.93 35.13 -0.26
C THR A 265 -4.18 34.76 1.01
N ILE A 266 -3.72 33.51 1.09
CA ILE A 266 -2.80 33.08 2.14
C ILE A 266 -1.45 33.76 1.87
N THR A 267 -1.02 34.55 2.83
CA THR A 267 0.25 35.30 2.78
C THR A 267 1.41 34.43 3.23
N ARG A 268 1.17 33.53 4.19
CA ARG A 268 2.16 32.56 4.70
C ARG A 268 1.51 31.40 5.45
N VAL A 269 2.27 30.33 5.63
CA VAL A 269 2.00 29.23 6.55
C VAL A 269 3.18 29.06 7.49
N GLU A 270 2.92 29.11 8.78
CA GLU A 270 3.90 28.87 9.83
C GLU A 270 3.78 27.43 10.34
N PHE A 271 4.92 26.78 10.60
CA PHE A 271 4.99 25.41 11.08
C PHE A 271 5.53 25.38 12.50
N TYR A 272 4.86 24.65 13.38
CA TYR A 272 5.20 24.58 14.80
C TYR A 272 5.45 23.13 15.21
N LEU A 273 6.65 22.85 15.72
CA LEU A 273 7.04 21.56 16.29
C LEU A 273 7.08 21.68 17.82
N ASP A 274 6.27 20.88 18.52
CA ASP A 274 6.10 20.92 19.97
C ASP A 274 5.80 22.33 20.52
N GLY A 275 5.06 23.10 19.74
CA GLY A 275 4.70 24.47 20.05
C GLY A 275 5.74 25.53 19.67
N ALA A 276 6.94 25.15 19.24
CA ALA A 276 7.98 26.07 18.77
C ALA A 276 7.91 26.28 17.25
N LEU A 277 8.00 27.53 16.79
CA LEU A 277 8.03 27.87 15.36
C LEU A 277 9.32 27.32 14.72
N ILE A 278 9.18 26.41 13.75
CA ILE A 278 10.32 25.80 13.04
C ILE A 278 10.53 26.36 11.64
N GLY A 279 9.55 27.09 11.09
CA GLY A 279 9.72 27.77 9.80
C GLY A 279 8.42 28.33 9.25
N THR A 280 8.57 29.12 8.18
CA THR A 280 7.48 29.81 7.50
C THR A 280 7.61 29.62 6.00
N ALA A 281 6.52 29.24 5.33
CA ALA A 281 6.45 29.13 3.88
C ALA A 281 5.48 30.16 3.29
N THR A 282 5.88 30.86 2.24
CA THR A 282 5.08 31.91 1.58
C THR A 282 4.57 31.51 0.20
N GLY A 283 4.95 30.33 -0.30
CA GLY A 283 4.55 29.83 -1.62
C GLY A 283 4.05 28.39 -1.57
N THR A 284 3.12 28.05 -2.47
CA THR A 284 2.61 26.68 -2.61
C THR A 284 3.53 25.84 -3.51
N PRO A 285 3.87 24.58 -3.16
CA PRO A 285 3.47 23.88 -1.93
C PRO A 285 4.15 24.45 -0.68
N TYR A 286 3.39 24.65 0.40
CA TYR A 286 3.93 25.19 1.64
C TYR A 286 4.83 24.14 2.29
N THR A 287 6.13 24.37 2.19
CA THR A 287 7.17 23.41 2.56
C THR A 287 8.31 24.09 3.31
N ILE A 288 8.86 23.39 4.30
CA ILE A 288 10.10 23.78 4.99
C ILE A 288 10.98 22.54 5.18
N ASN A 289 12.30 22.73 5.25
CA ASN A 289 13.22 21.67 5.63
C ASN A 289 13.33 21.62 7.15
N LEU A 290 13.14 20.44 7.74
CA LEU A 290 13.35 20.16 9.15
C LEU A 290 14.56 19.23 9.29
N ASP A 291 15.63 19.73 9.90
CA ASP A 291 16.73 18.89 10.33
C ASP A 291 16.37 18.24 11.67
N THR A 292 15.93 16.98 11.62
CA THR A 292 15.45 16.26 12.78
C THR A 292 16.58 15.91 13.75
N THR A 293 17.84 15.91 13.32
CA THR A 293 19.01 15.61 14.19
C THR A 293 19.20 16.58 15.35
N ARG A 294 18.53 17.74 15.27
CA ARG A 294 18.52 18.80 16.28
C ARG A 294 17.47 18.58 17.37
N TYR A 295 16.68 17.53 17.28
CA TYR A 295 15.58 17.22 18.20
C TYR A 295 15.79 15.83 18.81
N SER A 296 15.24 15.63 20.01
CA SER A 296 15.29 14.35 20.71
C SER A 296 14.61 13.24 19.90
N ASN A 297 14.99 11.99 20.12
CA ASN A 297 14.20 10.87 19.60
C ASN A 297 12.93 10.70 20.43
N GLY A 298 11.83 10.30 19.80
CA GLY A 298 10.55 10.07 20.48
C GLY A 298 9.35 10.62 19.72
N LEU A 299 8.22 10.74 20.42
CA LEU A 299 6.97 11.29 19.88
C LEU A 299 7.05 12.82 19.87
N HIS A 300 6.75 13.42 18.72
CA HIS A 300 6.68 14.85 18.50
C HIS A 300 5.32 15.25 17.92
N THR A 301 4.98 16.53 18.08
CA THR A 301 3.73 17.11 17.62
C THR A 301 3.98 18.23 16.62
N LEU A 302 3.22 18.24 15.52
CA LEU A 302 3.34 19.23 14.46
C LEU A 302 2.01 19.94 14.20
N LYS A 303 2.06 21.26 14.04
CA LYS A 303 0.93 22.08 13.60
C LYS A 303 1.34 23.02 12.47
N ALA A 304 0.39 23.34 11.59
CA ALA A 304 0.53 24.38 10.58
C ALA A 304 -0.51 25.49 10.80
N LYS A 305 -0.08 26.75 10.77
CA LYS A 305 -0.91 27.94 10.92
C LYS A 305 -0.87 28.79 9.66
N PRO A 306 -1.92 28.78 8.83
CA PRO A 306 -2.01 29.68 7.68
C PRO A 306 -2.48 31.07 8.11
N TYR A 307 -1.96 32.09 7.43
CA TYR A 307 -2.30 33.49 7.62
C TYR A 307 -2.78 34.11 6.32
N THR A 308 -3.80 34.96 6.41
CA THR A 308 -4.25 35.86 5.35
C THR A 308 -3.84 37.30 5.71
N ALA A 309 -4.39 38.30 5.04
CA ALA A 309 -4.18 39.70 5.40
C ALA A 309 -4.93 40.10 6.68
N ILE A 310 -6.02 39.41 7.04
CA ILE A 310 -6.92 39.82 8.15
C ILE A 310 -7.28 38.69 9.11
N SER A 311 -6.89 37.44 8.84
CA SER A 311 -7.23 36.29 9.67
C SER A 311 -6.11 35.23 9.67
N SER A 312 -6.15 34.35 10.66
CA SER A 312 -5.29 33.17 10.76
C SER A 312 -6.12 31.97 11.17
N GLY A 313 -5.62 30.77 10.89
CA GLY A 313 -6.22 29.53 11.36
C GLY A 313 -5.16 28.56 11.83
N GLU A 314 -5.57 27.32 12.14
CA GLU A 314 -4.67 26.30 12.65
C GLU A 314 -5.09 24.90 12.14
N SER A 315 -4.11 24.06 11.84
CA SER A 315 -4.37 22.65 11.55
C SER A 315 -4.71 21.87 12.83
N LYS A 316 -5.27 20.67 12.66
CA LYS A 316 -5.19 19.67 13.74
C LYS A 316 -3.73 19.38 14.07
N THR A 317 -3.47 19.00 15.32
CA THR A 317 -2.16 18.46 15.72
C THR A 317 -1.93 17.13 15.00
N THR A 318 -0.78 17.00 14.36
CA THR A 318 -0.28 15.74 13.80
C THR A 318 0.81 15.20 14.69
N THR A 319 0.73 13.93 15.10
CA THR A 319 1.80 13.30 15.88
C THR A 319 2.68 12.44 14.98
N PHE A 320 3.99 12.44 15.23
CA PHE A 320 4.97 11.67 14.44
C PHE A 320 6.20 11.36 15.31
N TYR A 321 7.06 10.43 14.88
CA TYR A 321 8.23 10.00 15.63
C TYR A 321 9.52 10.50 14.99
N ILE A 322 10.41 11.12 15.78
CA ILE A 322 11.79 11.39 15.37
C ILE A 322 12.68 10.24 15.86
N GLN A 323 13.52 9.70 14.96
CA GLN A 323 14.42 8.60 15.25
C GLN A 323 15.75 8.75 14.50
N ASN A 324 16.62 9.63 14.99
CA ASN A 324 17.93 9.93 14.39
C ASN A 324 19.02 8.91 14.69
N SER A 325 18.81 8.05 15.68
CA SER A 325 19.71 6.92 15.92
C SER A 325 19.39 5.82 14.93
N GLN A 326 20.43 5.27 14.28
CA GLN A 326 20.41 3.96 13.60
C GLN A 326 20.17 2.83 14.60
N GLN A 327 19.04 2.87 15.28
CA GLN A 327 18.56 1.80 16.13
C GLN A 327 17.12 1.60 15.68
N ALA A 328 16.84 0.46 15.05
CA ALA A 328 15.53 0.13 14.51
C ALA A 328 14.44 0.36 15.58
N PRO A 329 13.19 0.69 15.20
CA PRO A 329 12.09 0.71 16.15
C PRO A 329 12.10 -0.62 16.91
N ALA A 330 11.97 -0.58 18.23
CA ALA A 330 11.79 -1.80 19.00
C ALA A 330 10.57 -2.50 18.42
N SER A 331 10.80 -3.61 17.71
CA SER A 331 9.77 -4.60 17.46
C SER A 331 9.14 -4.91 18.82
N ALA A 332 7.81 -5.05 18.87
CA ALA A 332 7.15 -5.51 20.08
C ALA A 332 7.96 -6.69 20.66
N PRO A 333 8.24 -6.71 21.97
CA PRO A 333 9.05 -7.77 22.55
C PRO A 333 8.44 -9.10 22.14
N ASP A 334 9.25 -9.98 21.55
CA ASP A 334 8.77 -11.30 21.16
C ASP A 334 8.38 -12.05 22.43
N THR A 335 7.11 -12.42 22.54
CA THR A 335 6.55 -13.13 23.69
C THR A 335 6.23 -14.59 23.37
N THR A 336 6.50 -15.04 22.15
CA THR A 336 6.09 -16.35 21.68
C THR A 336 7.22 -17.34 21.93
N PRO A 337 7.02 -18.39 22.74
CA PRO A 337 8.06 -19.39 22.96
C PRO A 337 8.30 -20.27 21.73
N PRO A 338 9.53 -20.79 21.56
CA PRO A 338 9.83 -21.77 20.52
C PRO A 338 8.95 -23.02 20.59
N LYS A 339 8.76 -23.70 19.47
CA LYS A 339 8.20 -25.06 19.42
C LYS A 339 9.32 -26.09 19.33
N VAL A 340 9.31 -27.10 20.21
CA VAL A 340 10.38 -28.11 20.32
C VAL A 340 9.80 -29.52 20.18
N SER A 341 10.49 -30.40 19.44
CA SER A 341 10.14 -31.82 19.36
C SER A 341 11.37 -32.69 19.04
N PHE A 342 11.39 -33.93 19.52
CA PHE A 342 12.40 -34.91 19.13
C PHE A 342 12.07 -35.51 17.76
N LEU A 343 13.04 -35.50 16.85
CA LEU A 343 12.99 -36.21 15.57
C LEU A 343 13.60 -37.62 15.71
N ALA A 344 14.65 -37.75 16.51
CA ALA A 344 15.26 -39.01 16.87
C ALA A 344 15.99 -38.87 18.23
N PRO A 345 16.10 -39.94 19.03
CA PRO A 345 15.45 -41.22 18.85
C PRO A 345 13.94 -41.15 19.20
N ALA A 346 13.17 -42.16 18.81
CA ALA A 346 11.76 -42.25 19.19
C ALA A 346 11.60 -42.48 20.71
N ALA A 347 10.48 -42.04 21.27
CA ALA A 347 10.15 -42.32 22.67
C ALA A 347 10.11 -43.84 22.93
N ASN A 348 10.56 -44.23 24.12
CA ASN A 348 10.70 -45.60 24.63
C ASN A 348 11.72 -46.48 23.88
N SER A 349 12.54 -45.91 23.01
CA SER A 349 13.62 -46.63 22.33
C SER A 349 14.71 -47.12 23.32
N SER A 350 15.37 -48.22 22.94
CA SER A 350 16.57 -48.70 23.63
C SER A 350 17.83 -48.21 22.92
N LEU A 351 18.72 -47.55 23.64
CA LEU A 351 19.91 -46.88 23.11
C LEU A 351 21.19 -47.52 23.67
N LYS A 352 22.15 -47.78 22.78
CA LYS A 352 23.46 -48.36 23.13
C LYS A 352 24.57 -47.67 22.35
N GLY A 353 25.69 -47.40 23.03
CA GLY A 353 26.86 -46.77 22.42
C GLY A 353 26.61 -45.30 22.06
N THR A 354 27.17 -44.87 20.92
CA THR A 354 27.01 -43.50 20.43
C THR A 354 25.77 -43.38 19.56
N VAL A 355 24.86 -42.49 19.94
CA VAL A 355 23.58 -42.24 19.28
C VAL A 355 23.47 -40.77 18.91
N VAL A 356 22.91 -40.47 17.73
CA VAL A 356 22.57 -39.10 17.34
C VAL A 356 21.15 -38.78 17.81
N VAL A 357 21.02 -37.78 18.67
CA VAL A 357 19.75 -37.20 19.12
C VAL A 357 19.46 -35.99 18.25
N LYS A 358 18.40 -36.06 17.45
CA LYS A 358 17.95 -35.01 16.53
C LYS A 358 16.77 -34.27 17.12
N VAL A 359 16.89 -32.95 17.25
CA VAL A 359 15.82 -32.08 17.77
C VAL A 359 15.37 -31.11 16.68
N SER A 360 14.05 -30.92 16.56
CA SER A 360 13.46 -29.81 15.81
C SER A 360 13.10 -28.71 16.77
N ALA A 361 13.56 -27.49 16.48
CA ALA A 361 13.14 -26.29 17.17
C ALA A 361 12.82 -25.21 16.13
N THR A 362 11.65 -24.60 16.22
CA THR A 362 11.19 -23.52 15.33
C THR A 362 10.57 -22.41 16.14
N ASP A 363 10.68 -21.18 15.66
CA ASP A 363 10.16 -20.00 16.33
C ASP A 363 9.65 -18.99 15.29
N ASN A 364 8.79 -18.04 15.68
CA ASN A 364 8.28 -16.98 14.82
C ASN A 364 9.33 -15.92 14.48
N VAL A 365 10.36 -15.73 15.31
CA VAL A 365 11.48 -14.82 15.04
C VAL A 365 12.76 -15.62 14.83
N ALA A 366 13.29 -16.24 15.89
CA ALA A 366 14.55 -16.98 15.82
C ALA A 366 14.80 -17.83 17.06
N VAL A 367 15.25 -19.07 16.87
CA VAL A 367 15.79 -19.91 17.96
C VAL A 367 17.24 -19.52 18.21
N ALA A 368 17.57 -19.07 19.42
CA ALA A 368 18.91 -18.68 19.83
C ALA A 368 19.80 -19.87 20.23
N LYS A 369 19.24 -20.88 20.90
CA LYS A 369 19.96 -22.12 21.24
C LYS A 369 19.01 -23.26 21.61
N VAL A 370 19.51 -24.48 21.47
CA VAL A 370 18.91 -25.70 22.00
C VAL A 370 19.89 -26.39 22.93
N GLU A 371 19.42 -26.73 24.14
CA GLU A 371 20.14 -27.49 25.15
C GLU A 371 19.55 -28.91 25.24
N LEU A 372 20.41 -29.92 25.23
CA LEU A 372 20.01 -31.31 25.48
C LEU A 372 20.44 -31.73 26.88
N TYR A 373 19.52 -32.30 27.64
CA TYR A 373 19.74 -32.85 28.98
C TYR A 373 19.46 -34.35 29.00
N VAL A 374 20.26 -35.08 29.78
CA VAL A 374 20.10 -36.49 30.09
C VAL A 374 19.94 -36.62 31.60
N ARG A 375 18.76 -37.04 32.07
CA ARG A 375 18.44 -37.09 33.52
C ARG A 375 18.76 -35.77 34.24
N ASP A 376 18.30 -34.66 33.66
CA ASP A 376 18.52 -33.28 34.14
C ASP A 376 19.98 -32.81 34.16
N GLN A 377 20.94 -33.63 33.71
CA GLN A 377 22.32 -33.19 33.47
C GLN A 377 22.49 -32.69 32.04
N LEU A 378 23.07 -31.50 31.87
CA LEU A 378 23.34 -30.92 30.55
C LEU A 378 24.33 -31.81 29.77
N ALA A 379 23.90 -32.29 28.61
CA ALA A 379 24.69 -33.13 27.71
C ALA A 379 25.29 -32.35 26.54
N GLY A 380 24.69 -31.23 26.13
CA GLY A 380 25.24 -30.37 25.09
C GLY A 380 24.37 -29.18 24.75
N VAL A 381 24.97 -28.22 24.03
CA VAL A 381 24.32 -27.01 23.53
C VAL A 381 24.60 -26.87 22.03
N LYS A 382 23.59 -26.46 21.26
CA LYS A 382 23.71 -26.08 19.85
C LYS A 382 23.10 -24.70 19.65
N LEU A 383 23.82 -23.84 18.95
CA LEU A 383 23.37 -22.46 18.68
C LEU A 383 22.67 -22.33 17.32
N GLU A 384 22.83 -23.31 16.43
CA GLU A 384 22.32 -23.27 15.07
C GLU A 384 21.80 -24.65 14.63
N ALA A 385 20.83 -24.64 13.72
CA ALA A 385 20.29 -25.86 13.12
C ALA A 385 21.27 -26.43 12.06
N PRO A 386 21.33 -27.76 11.85
CA PRO A 386 20.53 -28.80 12.51
C PRO A 386 20.97 -29.08 13.97
N PHE A 387 19.99 -29.24 14.87
CA PHE A 387 20.21 -29.51 16.29
C PHE A 387 20.44 -31.00 16.56
N ASP A 388 21.54 -31.51 15.99
CA ASP A 388 21.97 -32.90 16.10
C ASP A 388 23.05 -33.02 17.20
N PHE A 389 22.74 -33.80 18.24
CA PHE A 389 23.63 -34.04 19.38
C PHE A 389 24.17 -35.46 19.33
N THR A 390 25.48 -35.60 19.50
CA THR A 390 26.12 -36.91 19.67
C THR A 390 26.10 -37.30 21.14
N LEU A 391 25.33 -38.34 21.47
CA LEU A 391 25.15 -38.85 22.83
C LEU A 391 25.86 -40.21 22.98
N ASP A 392 26.86 -40.29 23.84
CA ASP A 392 27.47 -41.55 24.26
C ASP A 392 26.76 -42.09 25.51
N THR A 393 25.94 -43.14 25.35
CA THR A 393 25.15 -43.72 26.45
C THR A 393 26.01 -44.45 27.47
N SER A 394 27.26 -44.80 27.15
CA SER A 394 28.15 -45.49 28.07
C SER A 394 28.52 -44.65 29.29
N LYS A 395 28.53 -43.31 29.13
CA LYS A 395 28.83 -42.29 30.13
C LYS A 395 27.75 -42.13 31.21
N TYR A 396 26.60 -42.77 31.05
CA TYR A 396 25.47 -42.66 31.97
C TYR A 396 25.08 -44.03 32.54
N PRO A 397 24.42 -44.10 33.72
CA PRO A 397 23.89 -45.35 34.25
C PRO A 397 22.90 -46.04 33.29
N GLY A 398 22.93 -47.37 33.25
CA GLY A 398 21.99 -48.18 32.47
C GLY A 398 20.56 -48.07 33.00
N GLY A 399 19.58 -48.52 32.21
CA GLY A 399 18.17 -48.47 32.57
C GLY A 399 17.43 -47.24 32.02
N LYS A 400 16.29 -46.89 32.61
CA LYS A 400 15.45 -45.78 32.11
C LYS A 400 16.17 -44.44 32.22
N ALA A 401 16.08 -43.62 31.19
CA ALA A 401 16.63 -42.27 31.12
C ALA A 401 15.62 -41.34 30.47
N THR A 402 15.61 -40.08 30.89
CA THR A 402 14.82 -39.02 30.25
C THR A 402 15.77 -38.13 29.45
N LEU A 403 15.46 -37.94 28.17
CA LEU A 403 16.08 -36.93 27.33
C LEU A 403 15.16 -35.72 27.30
N LYS A 404 15.67 -34.55 27.64
CA LYS A 404 14.93 -33.28 27.64
C LYS A 404 15.66 -32.28 26.76
N ALA A 405 14.96 -31.72 25.77
CA ALA A 405 15.47 -30.64 24.94
C ALA A 405 14.79 -29.33 25.34
N VAL A 406 15.58 -28.28 25.58
CA VAL A 406 15.08 -26.94 25.90
C VAL A 406 15.57 -25.98 24.82
N ALA A 407 14.65 -25.34 24.11
CA ALA A 407 14.99 -24.29 23.14
C ALA A 407 14.71 -22.92 23.74
N TYR A 408 15.55 -21.96 23.39
CA TYR A 408 15.47 -20.56 23.78
C TYR A 408 15.43 -19.73 22.52
N ASP A 409 14.59 -18.71 22.46
CA ASP A 409 14.65 -17.69 21.41
C ASP A 409 15.60 -16.54 21.80
N SER A 410 15.71 -15.56 20.92
CA SER A 410 16.55 -14.37 21.14
C SER A 410 15.95 -13.37 22.15
N ALA A 411 14.68 -13.52 22.51
CA ALA A 411 13.97 -12.67 23.47
C ALA A 411 13.93 -13.26 24.88
N GLY A 412 14.42 -14.49 25.06
CA GLY A 412 14.48 -15.19 26.34
C GLY A 412 13.27 -16.08 26.62
N ASN A 413 12.31 -16.23 25.69
CA ASN A 413 11.26 -17.23 25.86
C ASN A 413 11.85 -18.62 25.66
N LYS A 414 11.27 -19.60 26.37
CA LYS A 414 11.74 -20.98 26.35
C LYS A 414 10.61 -21.98 26.28
N ALA A 415 10.86 -23.07 25.59
CA ALA A 415 10.00 -24.24 25.59
C ALA A 415 10.84 -25.51 25.68
N SER A 416 10.23 -26.61 26.09
CA SER A 416 10.91 -27.88 26.19
C SER A 416 10.06 -29.05 25.73
N ALA A 417 10.72 -30.05 25.17
CA ALA A 417 10.16 -31.37 24.93
C ALA A 417 10.96 -32.40 25.72
N GLN A 418 10.34 -33.52 26.07
CA GLN A 418 11.02 -34.64 26.70
C GLN A 418 10.52 -35.98 26.17
N ILE A 419 11.42 -36.95 26.12
CA ILE A 419 11.13 -38.34 25.81
C ILE A 419 11.81 -39.26 26.82
N ASN A 420 11.19 -40.39 27.12
CA ASN A 420 11.82 -41.45 27.90
C ASN A 420 12.48 -42.45 26.96
N VAL A 421 13.66 -42.96 27.34
CA VAL A 421 14.42 -43.99 26.61
C VAL A 421 15.01 -44.98 27.62
N LYS A 422 15.60 -46.07 27.12
CA LYS A 422 16.30 -47.05 27.97
C LYS A 422 17.75 -47.20 27.50
N PHE A 423 18.72 -46.95 28.37
CA PHE A 423 20.12 -47.23 28.07
C PHE A 423 20.41 -48.71 28.34
N THR A 424 20.88 -49.43 27.31
CA THR A 424 21.28 -50.84 27.40
C THR A 424 22.80 -50.95 27.42
N ARG A 425 23.31 -51.95 28.15
CA ARG A 425 24.75 -52.23 28.25
C ARG A 425 25.20 -53.23 27.20
#